data_AF-A0A496WFZ4-F1
#
_entry.id   AF-A0A496WFZ4-F1
#
_cell.length_a   1.000
_cell.length_b   1.000
_cell.length_c   1.000
_cell.angle_alpha   90.00
_cell.angle_beta   90.00
_cell.angle_gamma   90.00
#
_symmetry.space_group_name_H-M   'P 1'
#
loop_
_entity.id
_entity.type
_entity.pdbx_description
1 polymer ?
#
loop_
_entity_poly.entity_id
_entity_poly.type
_entity_poly.pdbx_seq_one_letter_code
_entity_poly.pdbx_strand_id
1 'polypeptide(L)'
;ERRAAESIQPLLEKYGLEPRDESVLNREGRSYLESHDSYSWPEFMEYIVKRYPRYLVEFHALEQIAPAADLPALGVLTDHEVAVIDFAKMEIAGDPDSTVPLILYLA
;
A
#
# COMPACT_ATOMS: atom_id res chain seq x y z
N GLU A 1 -4.20 -2.21 -3.46
CA GLU A 1 -4.77 -3.26 -2.58
C GLU A 1 -4.78 -4.68 -3.17
N ARG A 2 -5.74 -5.08 -4.02
CA ARG A 2 -5.89 -6.51 -4.40
C ARG A 2 -4.63 -7.15 -5.00
N ARG A 3 -3.97 -6.48 -5.96
CA ARG A 3 -2.69 -6.95 -6.54
C ARG A 3 -1.61 -7.18 -5.49
N ALA A 4 -1.48 -6.28 -4.52
CA ALA A 4 -0.50 -6.40 -3.43
C ALA A 4 -0.83 -7.60 -2.54
N ALA A 5 -2.10 -7.77 -2.16
CA ALA A 5 -2.55 -8.92 -1.36
C ALA A 5 -2.33 -10.26 -2.07
N GLU A 6 -2.64 -10.35 -3.36
CA GLU A 6 -2.43 -11.57 -4.16
C GLU A 6 -0.94 -11.89 -4.31
N SER A 7 -0.07 -10.87 -4.41
CA SER A 7 1.37 -11.07 -4.57
C SER A 7 2.05 -11.74 -3.37
N ILE A 8 1.50 -11.55 -2.16
CA ILE A 8 2.06 -12.12 -0.93
C ILE A 8 1.46 -13.47 -0.56
N GLN A 9 0.36 -13.88 -1.20
CA GLN A 9 -0.33 -15.13 -0.90
C GLN A 9 0.63 -16.35 -0.91
N PRO A 10 1.55 -16.50 -1.88
CA PRO A 10 2.51 -17.60 -1.87
C PRO A 10 3.47 -17.58 -0.67
N LEU A 11 3.81 -16.39 -0.16
CA LEU A 11 4.66 -16.26 1.03
C LEU A 11 3.89 -16.65 2.30
N LEU A 12 2.63 -16.26 2.41
CA LEU A 12 1.77 -16.67 3.52
C LEU A 12 1.70 -18.20 3.57
N GLU A 13 1.44 -18.85 2.44
CA GLU A 13 1.41 -20.31 2.33
C GLU A 13 2.75 -20.96 2.67
N LYS A 14 3.86 -20.44 2.12
CA LYS A 14 5.23 -20.94 2.38
C LYS A 14 5.56 -20.94 3.88
N TYR A 15 5.13 -19.92 4.61
CA TYR A 15 5.43 -19.74 6.03
C TYR A 15 4.34 -20.26 6.97
N GLY A 16 3.27 -20.85 6.44
CA GLY A 16 2.13 -21.33 7.25
C GLY A 16 1.42 -20.19 7.99
N LEU A 17 1.40 -19.00 7.39
CA LEU A 17 0.71 -17.82 7.89
C LEU A 17 -0.68 -17.72 7.24
N GLU A 18 -1.64 -17.21 8.00
CA GLU A 18 -2.98 -16.93 7.49
C GLU A 18 -3.21 -15.42 7.45
N PRO A 19 -3.80 -14.88 6.36
CA PRO A 19 -4.27 -13.51 6.38
C PRO A 19 -5.36 -13.34 7.44
N ARG A 20 -5.56 -12.11 7.90
CA ARG A 20 -6.70 -11.81 8.77
C ARG A 20 -8.01 -12.09 8.03
N ASP A 21 -9.03 -12.48 8.80
CA ASP A 21 -10.38 -12.69 8.29
C ASP A 21 -10.92 -11.45 7.57
N GLU A 22 -11.61 -11.68 6.45
CA GLU A 22 -12.12 -10.61 5.58
C GLU A 22 -13.09 -9.68 6.32
N SER A 23 -13.89 -10.18 7.26
CA SER A 23 -14.79 -9.36 8.06
C SER A 23 -14.04 -8.40 8.99
N VAL A 24 -12.86 -8.81 9.47
CA VAL A 24 -11.96 -7.97 10.27
C VAL A 24 -11.38 -6.87 9.39
N LEU A 25 -10.85 -7.23 8.22
CA LEU A 25 -10.29 -6.27 7.26
C LEU A 25 -11.33 -5.26 6.81
N ASN A 26 -12.56 -5.70 6.50
CA ASN A 26 -13.66 -4.82 6.12
C ASN A 26 -14.11 -3.89 7.25
N ARG A 27 -14.02 -4.33 8.51
CA ARG A 27 -14.32 -3.47 9.66
C ARG A 27 -13.21 -2.44 9.87
N GLU A 28 -11.95 -2.84 9.79
CA GLU A 28 -10.80 -1.93 9.89
C GLU A 28 -10.83 -0.88 8.78
N GLY A 29 -11.11 -1.29 7.53
CA GLY A 29 -11.26 -0.38 6.40
C GLY A 29 -12.40 0.63 6.58
N ARG A 30 -13.56 0.20 7.10
CA ARG A 30 -14.66 1.14 7.40
C ARG A 30 -14.31 2.13 8.50
N SER A 31 -13.72 1.66 9.60
CA SER A 31 -13.27 2.53 10.69
C SER A 31 -12.22 3.53 10.21
N TYR A 32 -11.36 3.11 9.29
CA TYR A 32 -10.39 3.97 8.65
C TYR A 32 -11.05 5.08 7.82
N LEU A 33 -12.05 4.75 7.00
CA LEU A 33 -12.85 5.75 6.27
C LEU A 33 -13.56 6.71 7.21
N GLU A 34 -14.22 6.21 8.26
CA GLU A 34 -14.92 7.02 9.26
C GLU A 34 -13.99 8.04 9.95
N SER A 35 -12.73 7.66 10.21
CA SER A 35 -11.74 8.55 10.81
C SER A 35 -11.26 9.69 9.90
N HIS A 36 -11.55 9.61 8.59
CA HIS A 36 -11.18 10.62 7.59
C HIS A 36 -12.40 11.18 6.84
N ASP A 37 -13.62 10.92 7.31
CA ASP A 37 -14.87 11.33 6.63
C ASP A 37 -15.02 12.86 6.52
N SER A 38 -14.29 13.60 7.35
CA SER A 38 -14.22 15.06 7.32
C SER A 38 -13.18 15.63 6.35
N TYR A 39 -12.33 14.79 5.76
CA TYR A 39 -11.24 15.26 4.90
C TYR A 39 -11.78 15.60 3.51
N SER A 40 -11.41 16.77 3.03
CA SER A 40 -11.45 17.05 1.59
C SER A 40 -10.43 16.18 0.85
N TRP A 41 -10.59 16.06 -0.47
CA TRP A 41 -9.67 15.29 -1.29
C TRP A 41 -8.20 15.75 -1.16
N PRO A 42 -7.87 17.07 -1.20
CA PRO A 42 -6.50 17.51 -0.96
C PRO A 42 -5.96 17.15 0.43
N GLU A 43 -6.78 17.30 1.48
CA GLU A 43 -6.39 16.92 2.85
C GLU A 43 -6.10 15.41 2.96
N PHE A 44 -6.86 14.58 2.23
CA PHE A 44 -6.61 13.15 2.16
C PHE A 44 -5.31 12.82 1.42
N MET A 45 -5.00 13.49 0.31
CA MET A 45 -3.73 13.33 -0.39
C MET A 45 -2.55 13.76 0.48
N GLU A 46 -2.63 14.90 1.17
CA GLU A 46 -1.60 15.36 2.10
C GLU A 46 -1.37 14.37 3.24
N TYR A 47 -2.46 13.80 3.75
CA TYR A 47 -2.39 12.76 4.76
C TYR A 47 -1.67 11.51 4.25
N ILE A 48 -1.95 11.04 3.02
CA ILE A 48 -1.22 9.94 2.40
C ILE A 48 0.27 10.27 2.37
N VAL A 49 0.65 11.39 1.74
CA VAL A 49 2.06 11.80 1.60
C VAL A 49 2.79 11.88 2.95
N LYS A 50 2.10 12.29 4.02
CA LYS A 50 2.67 12.40 5.36
C LYS A 50 2.74 11.07 6.10
N ARG A 51 1.73 10.20 5.96
CA ARG A 51 1.52 9.05 6.83
C ARG A 51 1.98 7.72 6.24
N TYR A 52 1.92 7.59 4.93
CA TYR A 52 2.20 6.36 4.18
C TYR A 52 3.69 6.03 4.09
N PRO A 53 4.65 7.00 4.05
CA PRO A 53 6.08 6.69 4.10
C PRO A 53 6.52 5.83 5.29
N ARG A 54 5.74 5.77 6.38
CA ARG A 54 6.02 4.85 7.50
C ARG A 54 5.93 3.38 7.07
N TYR A 55 5.04 3.02 6.15
CA TYR A 55 4.92 1.65 5.65
C TYR A 55 6.13 1.25 4.82
N LEU A 56 6.74 2.17 4.05
CA LEU A 56 8.02 1.91 3.38
C LEU A 56 9.13 1.55 4.37
N VAL A 57 9.17 2.18 5.55
CA VAL A 57 10.13 1.79 6.61
C VAL A 57 9.86 0.35 7.08
N GLU A 58 8.60 -0.02 7.29
CA GLU A 58 8.21 -1.37 7.73
C GLU A 58 8.51 -2.43 6.64
N PHE A 59 8.23 -2.13 5.38
CA PHE A 59 8.48 -3.04 4.25
C PHE A 59 9.98 -3.23 3.98
N HIS A 60 10.76 -2.14 3.97
CA HIS A 60 12.22 -2.27 3.85
C HIS A 60 12.82 -3.02 5.03
N ALA A 61 12.34 -2.81 6.26
CA ALA A 61 12.81 -3.59 7.40
C ALA A 61 12.52 -5.09 7.23
N LEU A 62 11.37 -5.45 6.68
CA LEU A 62 11.02 -6.83 6.35
C LEU A 62 11.93 -7.40 5.23
N GLU A 63 12.18 -6.63 4.17
CA GLU A 63 13.10 -7.01 3.09
C GLU A 63 14.53 -7.27 3.60
N GLN A 64 15.02 -6.48 4.56
CA GLN A 64 16.37 -6.66 5.12
C GLN A 64 16.56 -7.99 5.87
N ILE A 65 15.49 -8.56 6.43
CA ILE A 65 15.55 -9.81 7.20
C ILE A 65 15.04 -11.02 6.41
N ALA A 66 14.45 -10.79 5.23
CA ALA A 66 13.89 -11.84 4.40
C ALA A 66 14.97 -12.60 3.63
N PRO A 67 14.77 -13.91 3.36
CA PRO A 67 15.59 -14.63 2.41
C PRO A 67 15.53 -14.00 1.02
N ALA A 68 16.65 -14.07 0.28
CA ALA A 68 16.75 -13.51 -1.07
C ALA A 68 15.65 -14.00 -2.04
N ALA A 69 15.17 -15.24 -1.83
CA ALA A 69 14.10 -15.84 -2.63
C ALA A 69 12.73 -15.17 -2.45
N ASP A 70 12.51 -14.46 -1.33
CA ASP A 70 11.23 -13.83 -1.00
C ASP A 70 11.19 -12.35 -1.38
N LEU A 71 12.34 -11.74 -1.63
CA LEU A 71 12.47 -10.33 -2.00
C LEU A 71 11.61 -9.93 -3.21
N PRO A 72 11.47 -10.73 -4.28
CA PRO A 72 10.62 -10.34 -5.42
C PRO A 72 9.15 -10.13 -5.02
N ALA A 73 8.61 -10.96 -4.14
CA ALA A 73 7.22 -10.83 -3.69
C ALA A 73 7.05 -9.69 -2.67
N LEU A 74 8.04 -9.50 -1.78
CA LEU A 74 8.03 -8.37 -0.84
C LEU A 74 8.18 -7.02 -1.55
N GLY A 75 9.00 -6.95 -2.60
CA GLY A 75 9.19 -5.75 -3.41
C GLY A 75 7.88 -5.24 -4.03
N VAL A 76 6.92 -6.13 -4.33
CA VAL A 76 5.59 -5.72 -4.82
C VAL A 76 4.83 -4.87 -3.80
N LEU A 77 4.99 -5.13 -2.49
CA LEU A 77 4.38 -4.31 -1.44
C LEU A 77 5.02 -2.93 -1.38
N THR A 78 6.34 -2.86 -1.53
CA THR A 78 7.09 -1.60 -1.59
C THR A 78 6.66 -0.78 -2.82
N ASP A 79 6.60 -1.41 -3.99
CA ASP A 79 6.19 -0.76 -5.24
C ASP A 79 4.74 -0.25 -5.18
N HIS A 80 3.84 -1.02 -4.55
CA HIS A 80 2.46 -0.60 -4.29
C HIS A 80 2.43 0.72 -3.51
N GLU A 81 3.18 0.79 -2.40
CA GLU A 81 3.16 1.95 -1.52
C GLU A 81 3.82 3.18 -2.16
N VAL A 82 4.90 2.98 -2.92
CA VAL A 82 5.54 4.03 -3.72
C VAL A 82 4.54 4.60 -4.73
N ALA A 83 3.84 3.75 -5.47
CA ALA A 83 2.86 4.17 -6.47
C ALA A 83 1.72 5.01 -5.85
N VAL A 84 1.24 4.62 -4.66
CA VAL A 84 0.19 5.38 -3.94
C VAL A 84 0.70 6.74 -3.46
N ILE A 85 1.92 6.79 -2.92
CA ILE A 85 2.53 8.04 -2.46
C ILE A 85 2.79 8.99 -3.63
N ASP A 86 3.29 8.48 -4.75
CA ASP A 86 3.58 9.30 -5.92
C ASP A 86 2.30 9.80 -6.61
N PHE A 87 1.27 8.96 -6.69
CA PHE A 87 -0.09 9.41 -7.05
C PHE A 87 -0.54 10.59 -6.18
N ALA A 88 -0.44 10.47 -4.85
CA ALA A 88 -0.88 11.52 -3.94
C ALA A 88 -0.09 12.83 -4.10
N LYS A 89 1.23 12.74 -4.32
CA LYS A 89 2.06 13.94 -4.61
C LYS A 89 1.64 14.62 -5.92
N MET A 90 1.36 13.84 -6.95
CA MET A 90 0.93 14.36 -8.26
C MET A 90 -0.47 14.99 -8.19
N GLU A 91 -1.40 14.39 -7.43
CA GLU A 91 -2.72 14.97 -7.13
C GLU A 91 -2.59 16.32 -6.44
N ILE A 92 -1.73 16.45 -5.42
CA ILE A 92 -1.45 17.74 -4.75
C ILE A 92 -0.89 18.78 -5.72
N ALA A 93 -0.04 18.36 -6.65
CA ALA A 93 0.53 19.23 -7.67
C ALA A 93 -0.46 19.62 -8.79
N GLY A 94 -1.64 19.01 -8.84
CA GLY A 94 -2.63 19.22 -9.90
C GLY A 94 -2.18 18.65 -11.25
N ASP A 95 -1.35 17.62 -11.24
CA ASP A 95 -0.85 16.97 -12.46
C ASP A 95 -1.98 16.14 -13.11
N PRO A 96 -2.34 16.39 -14.40
CA PRO A 96 -3.40 15.63 -15.07
C PRO A 96 -3.07 14.15 -15.26
N ASP A 97 -1.79 13.76 -15.18
CA ASP A 97 -1.31 12.40 -15.33
C ASP A 97 -1.06 11.73 -13.96
N SER A 98 -1.65 12.26 -12.88
CA SER A 98 -1.50 11.76 -11.50
C SER A 98 -1.73 10.26 -11.34
N THR A 99 -2.58 9.66 -12.17
CA THR A 99 -2.91 8.23 -12.14
C THR A 99 -1.85 7.31 -12.76
N VAL A 100 -0.86 7.86 -13.48
CA VAL A 100 0.19 7.09 -14.16
C VAL A 100 0.97 6.16 -13.21
N PRO A 101 1.41 6.57 -12.01
CA PRO A 101 2.08 5.67 -11.07
C PRO A 101 1.25 4.43 -10.72
N LEU A 102 -0.06 4.60 -10.53
CA LEU A 102 -0.97 3.48 -10.24
C LEU A 102 -1.13 2.56 -11.45
N ILE A 103 -1.23 3.12 -12.65
CA ILE A 103 -1.34 2.34 -13.90
C ILE A 103 -0.07 1.53 -14.14
N LEU A 104 1.11 2.14 -13.95
CA LEU A 104 2.39 1.46 -14.11
C LEU A 104 2.57 0.33 -13.10
N TYR A 105 2.16 0.55 -11.84
CA TYR A 105 2.15 -0.50 -10.84
C TYR A 105 1.20 -1.65 -11.20
N LEU A 106 0.09 -1.38 -11.90
CA LEU A 106 -0.89 -2.38 -12.32
C LEU A 106 -0.58 -3.08 -13.65
N ALA A 107 0.40 -2.59 -14.42
CA ALA A 107 0.89 -3.23 -15.65
C ALA A 107 1.69 -4.51 -15.37
#